data_AF-E3E5L0-F1
#
_entry.id   AF-E3E5L0-F1
#
_cell.length_a   1.000
_cell.length_b   1.000
_cell.length_c   1.000
_cell.angle_alpha   90.00
_cell.angle_beta   90.00
_cell.angle_gamma   90.00
#
_symmetry.space_group_name_H-M   'P 1'
#
loop_
_entity.id
_entity.type
_entity.pdbx_description
1 polymer ?
#
loop_
_entity_poly.entity_id
_entity_poly.type
_entity_poly.pdbx_seq_one_letter_code
_entity_poly.pdbx_strand_id
1 'polypeptide(L)'
;MDHYLSTDLWRQTVEEHSIRLGEPSEDNVRIIALSQLHEEAACREYLSWLQEYIGAPDMRVAASMLAKRIGYLWIAPLLTAMTVHHQHVSFRLDNSFLYHPTLTANEGGTHFPFLAMNGLRAEALTGDREVWREKVVKEMFALHLAPLLKTLAAIAPLSMSILWENIMIRIVPLYTPEVDNAEQESQHIIQADFSYLTQGAPGHLFGVKRNPFTRFTKNKDSIPAVKSKRTTCCFYYQMSGEYCRKCPKIDNENKSQLK
;
A
#
# COMPACT_ATOMS: atom_id res chain seq x y z
N MET A 1 -17.77 -3.96 -19.71
CA MET A 1 -16.39 -4.09 -19.21
C MET A 1 -15.74 -2.75 -19.48
N ASP A 2 -15.35 -2.01 -18.45
CA ASP A 2 -14.82 -0.65 -18.62
C ASP A 2 -13.55 -0.69 -19.49
N HIS A 3 -13.51 0.16 -20.53
CA HIS A 3 -12.45 0.11 -21.54
C HIS A 3 -11.05 0.17 -20.92
N TYR A 4 -10.86 1.02 -19.91
CA TYR A 4 -9.61 1.14 -19.17
C TYR A 4 -9.11 -0.18 -18.55
N LEU A 5 -9.99 -0.95 -17.91
CA LEU A 5 -9.63 -2.20 -17.21
C LEU A 5 -9.17 -3.30 -18.18
N SER A 6 -9.41 -3.12 -19.48
CA SER A 6 -8.93 -4.02 -20.54
C SER A 6 -7.63 -3.54 -21.22
N THR A 7 -7.13 -2.35 -20.88
CA THR A 7 -5.92 -1.78 -21.48
C THR A 7 -4.65 -2.45 -20.95
N ASP A 8 -3.58 -2.38 -21.74
CA ASP A 8 -2.27 -2.92 -21.34
C ASP A 8 -1.66 -2.15 -20.17
N LEU A 9 -1.97 -0.84 -20.03
CA LEU A 9 -1.58 -0.03 -18.87
C LEU A 9 -2.09 -0.61 -17.54
N TRP A 10 -3.38 -0.98 -17.50
CA TRP A 10 -3.94 -1.59 -16.29
C TRP A 10 -3.43 -3.01 -16.09
N ARG A 11 -3.31 -3.81 -17.15
CA ARG A 11 -2.76 -5.17 -17.07
C ARG A 11 -1.35 -5.19 -16.50
N GLN A 12 -0.48 -4.30 -16.96
CA GLN A 12 0.87 -4.14 -16.43
C GLN A 12 0.83 -3.77 -14.95
N THR A 13 -0.01 -2.81 -14.55
CA THR A 13 -0.17 -2.42 -13.14
C THR A 13 -0.61 -3.61 -12.27
N VAL A 14 -1.54 -4.42 -12.75
CA VAL A 14 -2.07 -5.61 -12.07
C VAL A 14 -0.99 -6.68 -11.90
N GLU A 15 -0.23 -6.97 -12.96
CA GLU A 15 0.87 -7.94 -12.96
C GLU A 15 2.00 -7.51 -11.99
N GLU A 16 2.45 -6.26 -12.09
CA GLU A 16 3.50 -5.69 -11.24
C GLU A 16 3.15 -5.70 -9.75
N HIS A 17 1.86 -5.71 -9.40
CA HIS A 17 1.37 -5.62 -8.02
C HIS A 17 0.76 -6.93 -7.51
N SER A 18 1.01 -8.06 -8.17
CA SER A 18 0.51 -9.38 -7.72
C SER A 18 -1.02 -9.40 -7.56
N ILE A 19 -1.73 -8.71 -8.45
CA ILE A 19 -3.20 -8.66 -8.45
C ILE A 19 -3.72 -9.70 -9.45
N ARG A 20 -4.80 -10.39 -9.06
CA ARG A 20 -5.61 -11.24 -9.93
C ARG A 20 -6.96 -10.57 -10.17
N LEU A 21 -7.39 -10.52 -11.42
CA LEU A 21 -8.73 -10.07 -11.77
C LEU A 21 -9.71 -11.25 -11.65
N GLY A 22 -10.79 -11.05 -10.90
CA GLY A 22 -11.79 -12.08 -10.58
C GLY A 22 -11.55 -12.76 -9.24
N GLU A 23 -11.99 -14.01 -9.13
CA GLU A 23 -11.88 -14.81 -7.91
C GLU A 23 -10.44 -15.31 -7.67
N PRO A 24 -10.08 -15.63 -6.42
CA PRO A 24 -8.86 -16.37 -6.09
C PRO A 24 -8.71 -17.66 -6.92
N SER A 25 -7.49 -18.18 -7.04
CA SER A 25 -7.24 -19.52 -7.63
C SER A 25 -7.98 -20.62 -6.85
N GLU A 26 -8.13 -21.82 -7.40
CA GLU A 26 -8.77 -22.93 -6.66
C GLU A 26 -7.88 -23.45 -5.51
N ASP A 27 -6.57 -23.53 -5.75
CA ASP A 27 -5.59 -24.04 -4.78
C ASP A 27 -5.00 -22.92 -3.91
N ASN A 28 -5.62 -22.65 -2.76
CA ASN A 28 -5.11 -21.71 -1.77
C ASN A 28 -5.06 -22.30 -0.37
N VAL A 29 -4.02 -21.94 0.38
CA VAL A 29 -3.85 -22.29 1.79
C VAL A 29 -4.76 -21.45 2.69
N ARG A 30 -5.00 -20.19 2.32
CA ARG A 30 -5.87 -19.27 3.06
C ARG A 30 -6.43 -18.20 2.14
N ILE A 31 -7.69 -17.84 2.38
CA ILE A 31 -8.39 -16.72 1.74
C ILE A 31 -9.09 -15.91 2.84
N ILE A 32 -9.15 -14.60 2.68
CA ILE A 32 -9.95 -13.70 3.52
C ILE A 32 -10.49 -12.54 2.66
N ALA A 33 -11.77 -12.20 2.82
CA ALA A 33 -12.33 -11.02 2.16
C ALA A 33 -11.76 -9.74 2.81
N LEU A 34 -11.53 -8.69 2.02
CA LEU A 34 -11.00 -7.44 2.54
C LEU A 34 -11.93 -6.80 3.57
N SER A 35 -13.24 -6.98 3.43
CA SER A 35 -14.25 -6.54 4.42
C SER A 35 -14.03 -7.16 5.79
N GLN A 36 -13.65 -8.44 5.86
CA GLN A 36 -13.39 -9.15 7.11
C GLN A 36 -12.14 -8.61 7.84
N LEU A 37 -11.21 -7.94 7.13
CA LEU A 37 -10.07 -7.28 7.77
C LEU A 37 -10.49 -6.03 8.57
N HIS A 38 -11.71 -5.53 8.41
CA HIS A 38 -12.25 -4.47 9.25
C HIS A 38 -12.82 -5.00 10.57
N GLU A 39 -13.09 -6.31 10.65
CA GLU A 39 -13.64 -6.95 11.84
C GLU A 39 -12.51 -7.46 12.74
N GLU A 40 -12.45 -7.00 14.00
CA GLU A 40 -11.33 -7.33 14.90
C GLU A 40 -11.13 -8.84 15.09
N ALA A 41 -12.21 -9.62 15.21
CA ALA A 41 -12.14 -11.06 15.41
C ALA A 41 -11.55 -11.79 14.19
N ALA A 42 -12.11 -11.55 13.00
CA ALA A 42 -11.65 -12.17 11.75
C ALA A 42 -10.23 -11.70 11.39
N CYS A 43 -9.93 -10.42 11.58
CA CYS A 43 -8.59 -9.87 11.36
C CYS A 43 -7.56 -10.48 12.31
N ARG A 44 -7.91 -10.68 13.59
CA ARG A 44 -7.05 -11.35 14.59
C ARG A 44 -6.76 -12.80 14.21
N GLU A 45 -7.78 -13.56 13.82
CA GLU A 45 -7.61 -14.95 13.40
C GLU A 45 -6.68 -15.05 12.18
N TYR A 46 -6.96 -14.25 11.14
CA TYR A 46 -6.12 -14.22 9.94
C TYR A 46 -4.69 -13.77 10.24
N LEU A 47 -4.51 -12.77 11.09
CA LEU A 47 -3.18 -12.26 11.42
C LEU A 47 -2.38 -13.26 12.27
N SER A 48 -3.04 -13.99 13.18
CA SER A 48 -2.40 -15.07 13.95
C SER A 48 -1.94 -16.20 13.04
N TRP A 49 -2.80 -16.64 12.12
CA TRP A 49 -2.43 -17.62 11.10
C TRP A 49 -1.28 -17.10 10.22
N LEU A 50 -1.36 -15.85 9.77
CA LEU A 50 -0.32 -15.25 8.92
C LEU A 50 1.01 -15.18 9.66
N GLN A 51 1.00 -14.85 10.96
CA GLN A 51 2.19 -14.82 11.79
C GLN A 51 2.92 -16.16 11.76
N GLU A 52 2.21 -17.26 12.01
CA GLU A 52 2.79 -18.61 11.95
C GLU A 52 3.27 -18.95 10.54
N TYR A 53 2.43 -18.67 9.53
CA TYR A 53 2.70 -19.04 8.14
C TYR A 53 3.95 -18.35 7.55
N ILE A 54 4.18 -17.08 7.88
CA ILE A 54 5.36 -16.35 7.42
C ILE A 54 6.55 -16.47 8.38
N GLY A 55 6.39 -17.18 9.51
CA GLY A 55 7.43 -17.31 10.54
C GLY A 55 7.72 -16.01 11.29
N ALA A 56 6.71 -15.15 11.49
CA ALA A 56 6.89 -13.91 12.22
C ALA A 56 6.99 -14.14 13.74
N PRO A 57 7.93 -13.47 14.43
CA PRO A 57 8.19 -13.73 15.85
C PRO A 57 7.05 -13.27 16.75
N ASP A 58 6.26 -12.27 16.32
CA ASP A 58 5.07 -11.81 17.04
C ASP A 58 4.06 -11.13 16.11
N MET A 59 2.84 -10.90 16.64
CA MET A 59 1.74 -10.27 15.90
C MET A 59 2.06 -8.85 15.41
N ARG A 60 2.93 -8.10 16.09
CA ARG A 60 3.31 -6.75 15.62
C ARG A 60 4.17 -6.84 14.37
N VAL A 61 5.09 -7.81 14.30
CA VAL A 61 5.89 -8.01 13.08
C VAL A 61 4.98 -8.44 11.93
N ALA A 62 4.07 -9.39 12.17
CA ALA A 62 3.09 -9.82 11.18
C ALA A 62 2.21 -8.66 10.69
N ALA A 63 1.65 -7.84 11.59
CA ALA A 63 0.80 -6.71 11.21
C ALA A 63 1.58 -5.62 10.45
N SER A 64 2.83 -5.36 10.84
CA SER A 64 3.70 -4.43 10.11
C SER A 64 3.99 -4.92 8.69
N MET A 65 4.28 -6.22 8.52
CA MET A 65 4.51 -6.82 7.20
C MET A 65 3.23 -6.84 6.35
N LEU A 66 2.08 -7.17 6.95
CA LEU A 66 0.80 -7.16 6.26
C LEU A 66 0.42 -5.75 5.78
N ALA A 67 0.56 -4.72 6.61
CA ALA A 67 0.33 -3.33 6.19
C ALA A 67 1.26 -2.93 5.03
N LYS A 68 2.53 -3.33 5.08
CA LYS A 68 3.50 -3.11 4.00
C LYS A 68 3.13 -3.86 2.71
N ARG A 69 2.50 -5.04 2.81
CA ARG A 69 2.02 -5.80 1.66
C ARG A 69 0.73 -5.20 1.09
N ILE A 70 -0.21 -4.77 1.93
CA ILE A 70 -1.43 -4.06 1.52
C ILE A 70 -1.10 -2.77 0.79
N GLY A 71 -0.14 -1.99 1.27
CA GLY A 71 0.30 -0.77 0.57
C GLY A 71 0.80 -1.05 -0.85
N TYR A 72 1.40 -2.21 -1.08
CA TYR A 72 1.86 -2.66 -2.40
C TYR A 72 0.71 -3.23 -3.23
N LEU A 73 -0.06 -4.18 -2.71
CA LEU A 73 -1.13 -4.86 -3.47
C LEU A 73 -2.29 -3.92 -3.85
N TRP A 74 -2.60 -2.96 -2.98
CA TRP A 74 -3.84 -2.19 -3.07
C TRP A 74 -3.58 -0.71 -3.31
N ILE A 75 -2.82 -0.04 -2.44
CA ILE A 75 -2.75 1.44 -2.47
C ILE A 75 -1.89 1.96 -3.61
N ALA A 76 -0.70 1.38 -3.83
CA ALA A 76 0.17 1.77 -4.94
C ALA A 76 -0.53 1.68 -6.31
N PRO A 77 -1.16 0.56 -6.72
CA PRO A 77 -1.77 0.45 -8.05
C PRO A 77 -2.99 1.38 -8.22
N LEU A 78 -3.78 1.63 -7.17
CA LEU A 78 -4.88 2.60 -7.26
C LEU A 78 -4.39 4.04 -7.39
N LEU A 79 -3.30 4.41 -6.72
CA LEU A 79 -2.68 5.72 -6.91
C LEU A 79 -2.04 5.85 -8.30
N THR A 80 -1.47 4.78 -8.85
CA THR A 80 -1.00 4.75 -10.25
C THR A 80 -2.15 5.01 -11.21
N ALA A 81 -3.29 4.32 -11.04
CA ALA A 81 -4.48 4.55 -11.84
C ALA A 81 -4.96 6.01 -11.75
N MET A 82 -5.02 6.59 -10.55
CA MET A 82 -5.44 7.97 -10.34
C MET A 82 -4.47 8.99 -10.94
N THR A 83 -3.19 8.91 -10.58
CA THR A 83 -2.19 9.94 -10.89
C THR A 83 -1.70 9.84 -12.33
N VAL A 84 -1.42 8.64 -12.84
CA VAL A 84 -0.81 8.44 -14.16
C VAL A 84 -1.89 8.20 -15.21
N HIS A 85 -2.83 7.30 -14.92
CA HIS A 85 -3.82 6.88 -15.92
C HIS A 85 -5.09 7.74 -15.93
N HIS A 86 -5.24 8.66 -14.97
CA HIS A 86 -6.42 9.52 -14.82
C HIS A 86 -7.72 8.71 -14.68
N GLN A 87 -7.67 7.65 -13.88
CA GLN A 87 -8.78 6.74 -13.62
C GLN A 87 -9.04 6.59 -12.14
N HIS A 88 -10.32 6.59 -11.77
CA HIS A 88 -10.77 6.13 -10.48
C HIS A 88 -11.16 4.66 -10.59
N VAL A 89 -10.34 3.79 -9.99
CA VAL A 89 -10.65 2.36 -9.90
C VAL A 89 -11.25 2.07 -8.52
N SER A 90 -12.46 1.53 -8.52
CA SER A 90 -13.21 1.17 -7.31
C SER A 90 -13.61 -0.31 -7.34
N PHE A 91 -13.81 -0.90 -6.17
CA PHE A 91 -14.21 -2.28 -6.00
C PHE A 91 -14.90 -2.49 -4.65
N ARG A 92 -15.60 -3.62 -4.48
CA ARG A 92 -16.25 -3.94 -3.21
C ARG A 92 -15.34 -4.78 -2.33
N LEU A 93 -15.22 -4.43 -1.05
CA LEU A 93 -14.36 -5.15 -0.10
C LEU A 93 -14.89 -6.54 0.27
N ASP A 94 -16.20 -6.77 0.16
CA ASP A 94 -16.83 -8.06 0.42
C ASP A 94 -16.64 -9.08 -0.70
N ASN A 95 -16.19 -8.62 -1.87
CA ASN A 95 -15.96 -9.43 -3.06
C ASN A 95 -14.54 -9.26 -3.61
N SER A 96 -13.60 -8.90 -2.74
CA SER A 96 -12.17 -8.82 -3.04
C SER A 96 -11.42 -9.45 -1.89
N PHE A 97 -10.37 -10.21 -2.20
CA PHE A 97 -9.79 -11.17 -1.27
C PHE A 97 -8.28 -11.07 -1.21
N LEU A 98 -7.72 -11.16 -0.01
CA LEU A 98 -6.35 -11.60 0.14
C LEU A 98 -6.33 -13.13 0.08
N TYR A 99 -5.46 -13.68 -0.75
CA TYR A 99 -5.32 -15.12 -0.89
C TYR A 99 -3.86 -15.56 -0.92
N HIS A 100 -3.61 -16.79 -0.46
CA HIS A 100 -2.28 -17.39 -0.40
C HIS A 100 -2.28 -18.67 -1.25
N PRO A 101 -1.71 -18.65 -2.46
CA PRO A 101 -1.56 -19.85 -3.28
C PRO A 101 -0.77 -20.92 -2.54
N THR A 102 -1.12 -22.18 -2.78
CA THR A 102 -0.29 -23.31 -2.34
C THR A 102 1.05 -23.27 -3.07
N LEU A 103 2.16 -23.12 -2.35
CA LEU A 103 3.49 -23.16 -2.95
C LEU A 103 3.93 -24.61 -3.15
N THR A 104 4.32 -24.97 -4.37
CA THR A 104 4.99 -26.25 -4.63
C THR A 104 6.50 -26.12 -4.38
N ALA A 105 7.17 -27.20 -3.98
CA ALA A 105 8.57 -27.18 -3.52
C ALA A 105 9.59 -26.64 -4.54
N ASN A 106 9.21 -26.53 -5.83
CA ASN A 106 10.07 -26.07 -6.91
C ASN A 106 9.70 -24.67 -7.43
N GLU A 107 8.68 -24.02 -6.88
CA GLU A 107 8.25 -22.69 -7.29
C GLU A 107 8.87 -21.63 -6.39
N GLY A 108 9.55 -20.65 -7.00
CA GLY A 108 9.99 -19.43 -6.33
C GLY A 108 8.78 -18.58 -5.94
N GLY A 109 8.15 -18.91 -4.82
CA GLY A 109 6.93 -18.26 -4.33
C GLY A 109 7.15 -17.35 -3.13
N THR A 110 6.09 -16.66 -2.72
CA THR A 110 6.08 -15.85 -1.50
C THR A 110 4.97 -16.32 -0.56
N HIS A 111 5.26 -16.38 0.74
CA HIS A 111 4.24 -16.64 1.78
C HIS A 111 3.38 -15.40 2.10
N PHE A 112 3.58 -14.27 1.40
CA PHE A 112 2.73 -13.10 1.53
C PHE A 112 1.51 -13.18 0.61
N PRO A 113 0.38 -12.57 0.98
CA PRO A 113 -0.84 -12.68 0.18
C PRO A 113 -0.70 -12.05 -1.19
N PHE A 114 -1.52 -12.52 -2.12
CA PHE A 114 -1.90 -11.88 -3.37
C PHE A 114 -3.26 -11.20 -3.19
N LEU A 115 -3.67 -10.35 -4.14
CA LEU A 115 -4.97 -9.68 -4.09
C LEU A 115 -5.82 -10.12 -5.28
N ALA A 116 -6.95 -10.76 -5.01
CA ALA A 116 -7.99 -11.01 -6.00
C ALA A 116 -9.02 -9.87 -5.92
N MET A 117 -9.29 -9.22 -7.04
CA MET A 117 -10.29 -8.16 -7.13
C MET A 117 -11.39 -8.58 -8.10
N ASN A 118 -12.61 -8.68 -7.61
CA ASN A 118 -13.78 -8.96 -8.44
C ASN A 118 -14.70 -7.72 -8.52
N GLY A 119 -15.39 -7.57 -9.64
CA GLY A 119 -16.32 -6.46 -9.87
C GLY A 119 -15.68 -5.07 -9.86
N LEU A 120 -14.43 -4.95 -10.33
CA LEU A 120 -13.80 -3.63 -10.50
C LEU A 120 -14.63 -2.74 -11.42
N ARG A 121 -14.64 -1.46 -11.11
CA ARG A 121 -15.16 -0.39 -11.96
C ARG A 121 -14.09 0.66 -12.16
N ALA A 122 -14.01 1.19 -13.37
CA ALA A 122 -13.12 2.31 -13.68
C ALA A 122 -13.92 3.47 -14.26
N GLU A 123 -13.73 4.64 -13.67
CA GLU A 123 -14.32 5.89 -14.13
C GLU A 123 -13.22 6.87 -14.52
N ALA A 124 -13.33 7.44 -15.72
CA ALA A 124 -12.40 8.47 -16.17
C ALA A 124 -12.55 9.73 -15.29
N LEU A 125 -11.42 10.22 -14.80
CA LEU A 125 -11.34 11.40 -13.94
C LEU A 125 -11.42 12.67 -14.78
N THR A 126 -12.63 13.08 -15.10
CA THR A 126 -12.94 14.27 -15.91
C THR A 126 -13.40 15.44 -15.04
N GLY A 127 -13.23 16.67 -15.54
CA GLY A 127 -13.60 17.89 -14.81
C GLY A 127 -12.53 18.37 -13.83
N ASP A 128 -12.96 18.98 -12.73
CA ASP A 128 -12.08 19.65 -11.77
C ASP A 128 -11.24 18.62 -10.98
N ARG A 129 -9.90 18.72 -11.14
CA ARG A 129 -8.93 17.85 -10.47
C ARG A 129 -8.99 17.93 -8.97
N GLU A 130 -9.20 19.11 -8.39
CA GLU A 130 -9.23 19.26 -6.95
C GLU A 130 -10.43 18.51 -6.34
N VAL A 131 -11.58 18.63 -7.00
CA VAL A 131 -12.83 17.99 -6.56
C VAL A 131 -12.74 16.47 -6.64
N TRP A 132 -12.35 15.91 -7.79
CA TRP A 132 -12.31 14.46 -7.91
C TRP A 132 -11.16 13.87 -7.08
N ARG A 133 -10.03 14.55 -6.96
CA ARG A 133 -8.87 14.04 -6.21
C ARG A 133 -9.20 13.93 -4.72
N GLU A 134 -9.90 14.91 -4.17
CA GLU A 134 -10.38 14.84 -2.79
C GLU A 134 -11.29 13.61 -2.57
N LYS A 135 -12.25 13.38 -3.48
CA LYS A 135 -13.16 12.23 -3.39
C LYS A 135 -12.41 10.89 -3.43
N VAL A 136 -11.51 10.71 -4.40
CA VAL A 136 -10.75 9.46 -4.56
C VAL A 136 -9.84 9.21 -3.36
N VAL A 137 -9.14 10.25 -2.88
CA VAL A 137 -8.27 10.13 -1.69
C VAL A 137 -9.09 9.78 -0.45
N LYS A 138 -10.27 10.40 -0.26
CA LYS A 138 -11.16 10.09 0.87
C LYS A 138 -11.66 8.65 0.83
N GLU A 139 -12.10 8.19 -0.33
CA GLU A 139 -12.58 6.81 -0.52
C GLU A 139 -11.47 5.81 -0.21
N MET A 140 -10.31 5.96 -0.85
CA MET A 140 -9.16 5.07 -0.69
C MET A 140 -8.66 5.02 0.75
N PHE A 141 -8.46 6.19 1.38
CA PHE A 141 -7.81 6.26 2.68
C PHE A 141 -8.79 6.29 3.85
N ALA A 142 -9.72 7.23 3.92
CA ALA A 142 -10.60 7.37 5.08
C ALA A 142 -11.64 6.25 5.17
N LEU A 143 -12.22 5.83 4.05
CA LEU A 143 -13.31 4.85 4.04
C LEU A 143 -12.82 3.40 4.02
N HIS A 144 -11.64 3.14 3.45
CA HIS A 144 -11.14 1.77 3.27
C HIS A 144 -9.86 1.50 4.08
N LEU A 145 -8.75 2.17 3.76
CA LEU A 145 -7.47 1.79 4.36
C LEU A 145 -7.40 2.10 5.87
N ALA A 146 -7.83 3.28 6.30
CA ALA A 146 -7.69 3.72 7.68
C ALA A 146 -8.45 2.85 8.69
N PRO A 147 -9.70 2.40 8.42
CA PRO A 147 -10.37 1.38 9.24
C PRO A 147 -9.55 0.11 9.40
N LEU A 148 -9.05 -0.47 8.30
CA LEU A 148 -8.18 -1.65 8.35
C LEU A 148 -6.94 -1.42 9.22
N LEU A 149 -6.23 -0.31 9.03
CA LEU A 149 -5.05 0.00 9.82
C LEU A 149 -5.37 0.17 11.32
N LYS A 150 -6.54 0.75 11.65
CA LYS A 150 -7.01 0.85 13.04
C LYS A 150 -7.28 -0.54 13.63
N THR A 151 -7.90 -1.44 12.87
CA THR A 151 -8.10 -2.84 13.29
C THR A 151 -6.76 -3.51 13.56
N LEU A 152 -5.77 -3.38 12.67
CA LEU A 152 -4.41 -3.90 12.89
C LEU A 152 -3.75 -3.34 14.15
N ALA A 153 -3.86 -2.02 14.40
CA ALA A 153 -3.30 -1.37 15.58
C ALA A 153 -4.02 -1.75 16.89
N ALA A 154 -5.29 -2.14 16.82
CA ALA A 154 -6.06 -2.61 17.98
C ALA A 154 -5.69 -4.05 18.35
N ILE A 155 -5.54 -4.93 17.35
CA ILE A 155 -5.26 -6.35 17.60
C ILE A 155 -3.78 -6.65 17.85
N ALA A 156 -2.88 -5.83 17.31
CA ALA A 156 -1.43 -5.91 17.52
C ALA A 156 -0.92 -4.57 18.08
N PRO A 157 -0.06 -4.56 19.11
CA PRO A 157 0.43 -3.33 19.74
C PRO A 157 1.43 -2.56 18.84
N LEU A 158 0.92 -1.96 17.77
CA LEU A 158 1.64 -1.15 16.77
C LEU A 158 1.12 0.28 16.77
N SER A 159 2.04 1.24 16.66
CA SER A 159 1.63 2.63 16.44
C SER A 159 1.05 2.78 15.02
N MET A 160 -0.03 3.56 14.89
CA MET A 160 -0.60 3.93 13.59
C MET A 160 0.45 4.52 12.64
N SER A 161 1.49 5.17 13.16
CA SER A 161 2.50 5.76 12.29
C SER A 161 3.48 4.76 11.68
N ILE A 162 3.70 3.61 12.32
CA ILE A 162 4.44 2.50 11.67
C ILE A 162 3.65 2.01 10.46
N LEU A 163 2.33 1.82 10.66
CA LEU A 163 1.42 1.38 9.61
C LEU A 163 1.38 2.38 8.45
N TRP A 164 1.13 3.67 8.73
CA TRP A 164 1.12 4.72 7.71
C TRP A 164 2.46 4.89 6.99
N GLU A 165 3.59 4.76 7.68
CA GLU A 165 4.89 4.82 6.99
C GLU A 165 5.13 3.60 6.10
N ASN A 166 4.64 2.42 6.49
CA ASN A 166 4.68 1.23 5.64
C ASN A 166 3.82 1.39 4.37
N ILE A 167 2.72 2.16 4.44
CA ILE A 167 1.97 2.56 3.23
C ILE A 167 2.79 3.55 2.41
N MET A 168 3.30 4.61 3.06
CA MET A 168 4.11 5.65 2.40
C MET A 168 5.25 5.06 1.57
N ILE A 169 6.05 4.16 2.16
CA ILE A 169 7.21 3.58 1.45
C ILE A 169 6.83 2.70 0.25
N ARG A 170 5.56 2.29 0.12
CA ARG A 170 5.06 1.55 -1.05
C ARG A 170 4.52 2.46 -2.15
N ILE A 171 4.01 3.64 -1.80
CA ILE A 171 3.50 4.60 -2.80
C ILE A 171 4.60 5.53 -3.31
N VAL A 172 5.69 5.71 -2.56
CA VAL A 172 6.79 6.61 -2.95
C VAL A 172 7.41 6.32 -4.33
N PRO A 173 7.66 5.07 -4.74
CA PRO A 173 8.23 4.78 -6.07
C PRO A 173 7.43 5.41 -7.22
N LEU A 174 6.10 5.50 -7.11
CA LEU A 174 5.23 6.17 -8.09
C LEU A 174 5.57 7.66 -8.26
N TYR A 175 5.97 8.32 -7.17
CA TYR A 175 6.22 9.76 -7.11
C TYR A 175 7.71 10.12 -7.22
N THR A 176 8.56 9.13 -7.45
CA THR A 176 9.99 9.33 -7.74
C THR A 176 10.38 8.57 -9.01
N PRO A 177 9.71 8.82 -10.16
CA PRO A 177 10.06 8.16 -11.41
C PRO A 177 11.47 8.56 -11.85
N GLU A 178 12.13 7.67 -12.59
CA GLU A 178 13.39 7.98 -13.25
C GLU A 178 13.17 9.15 -14.24
N VAL A 179 13.94 10.22 -14.06
CA VAL A 179 13.75 11.52 -14.75
C VAL A 179 13.78 11.39 -16.28
N ASP A 180 14.43 10.35 -16.80
CA ASP A 180 14.65 10.15 -18.24
C ASP A 180 13.48 9.47 -18.98
N ASN A 181 12.48 8.93 -18.25
CA ASN A 181 11.44 8.06 -18.84
C ASN A 181 10.03 8.67 -18.89
N ALA A 182 9.81 9.88 -18.38
CA ALA A 182 8.48 10.50 -18.29
C ALA A 182 8.40 11.85 -18.99
N GLU A 183 7.31 12.08 -19.73
CA GLU A 183 6.99 13.38 -20.32
C GLU A 183 6.87 14.48 -19.25
N GLN A 184 7.28 15.71 -19.57
CA GLN A 184 7.31 16.84 -18.64
C GLN A 184 5.96 17.12 -17.98
N GLU A 185 4.85 17.03 -18.74
CA GLU A 185 3.50 17.20 -18.22
C GLU A 185 3.14 16.10 -17.21
N SER A 186 3.51 14.86 -17.49
CA SER A 186 3.31 13.74 -16.57
C SER A 186 4.11 13.93 -15.28
N GLN A 187 5.33 14.46 -15.35
CA GLN A 187 6.13 14.77 -14.16
C GLN A 187 5.48 15.85 -13.29
N HIS A 188 4.91 16.89 -13.90
CA HIS A 188 4.21 17.94 -13.17
C HIS A 188 2.99 17.40 -12.43
N ILE A 189 2.17 16.57 -13.09
CA ILE A 189 0.99 15.94 -12.48
C ILE A 189 1.38 15.04 -11.31
N ILE A 190 2.39 14.18 -11.49
CA ILE A 190 2.91 13.28 -10.44
C ILE A 190 3.37 14.09 -9.23
N GLN A 191 4.14 15.16 -9.46
CA GLN A 191 4.64 16.01 -8.37
C GLN A 191 3.50 16.78 -7.67
N ALA A 192 2.51 17.26 -8.41
CA ALA A 192 1.36 17.97 -7.85
C ALA A 192 0.51 17.04 -6.97
N ASP A 193 0.25 15.82 -7.40
CA ASP A 193 -0.49 14.83 -6.61
C ASP A 193 0.29 14.38 -5.37
N PHE A 194 1.62 14.19 -5.48
CA PHE A 194 2.44 13.90 -4.31
C PHE A 194 2.40 15.04 -3.29
N SER A 195 2.45 16.28 -3.77
CA SER A 195 2.40 17.48 -2.92
C SER A 195 1.05 17.60 -2.23
N TYR A 196 -0.05 17.35 -2.95
CA TYR A 196 -1.38 17.28 -2.37
C TYR A 196 -1.46 16.17 -1.31
N LEU A 197 -1.13 14.93 -1.65
CA LEU A 197 -1.24 13.79 -0.73
C LEU A 197 -0.44 13.98 0.56
N THR A 198 0.72 14.62 0.50
CA THR A 198 1.63 14.73 1.64
C THR A 198 1.51 16.04 2.41
N GLN A 199 1.15 17.14 1.76
CA GLN A 199 1.10 18.48 2.37
C GLN A 199 -0.28 19.14 2.29
N GLY A 200 -0.99 19.01 1.15
CA GLY A 200 -2.24 19.73 0.90
C GLY A 200 -3.51 19.07 1.46
N ALA A 201 -3.56 17.73 1.45
CA ALA A 201 -4.74 16.95 1.81
C ALA A 201 -4.98 17.02 3.33
N PRO A 202 -6.16 17.45 3.79
CA PRO A 202 -6.47 17.52 5.21
C PRO A 202 -6.60 16.12 5.83
N GLY A 203 -6.36 16.02 7.15
CA GLY A 203 -6.32 14.74 7.86
C GLY A 203 -7.60 13.89 7.73
N HIS A 204 -8.77 14.54 7.59
CA HIS A 204 -10.04 13.84 7.51
C HIS A 204 -10.17 12.96 6.25
N LEU A 205 -9.43 13.27 5.17
CA LEU A 205 -9.35 12.42 3.98
C LEU A 205 -8.60 11.10 4.24
N PHE A 206 -7.89 11.01 5.36
CA PHE A 206 -7.20 9.82 5.85
C PHE A 206 -7.87 9.22 7.09
N GLY A 207 -9.04 9.72 7.49
CA GLY A 207 -9.76 9.25 8.67
C GLY A 207 -9.04 9.53 10.01
N VAL A 208 -8.17 10.55 10.05
CA VAL A 208 -7.36 10.96 11.22
C VAL A 208 -7.34 12.49 11.39
N LYS A 209 -6.88 13.00 12.54
CA LYS A 209 -6.91 14.44 12.84
C LYS A 209 -5.94 15.28 11.99
N ARG A 210 -4.79 14.71 11.62
CA ARG A 210 -3.74 15.37 10.84
C ARG A 210 -3.29 14.42 9.73
N ASN A 211 -2.87 14.97 8.59
CA ASN A 211 -2.36 14.18 7.48
C ASN A 211 -1.22 13.26 7.97
N PRO A 212 -1.33 11.93 7.79
CA PRO A 212 -0.36 10.98 8.33
C PRO A 212 0.96 11.01 7.56
N PHE A 213 0.98 11.49 6.32
CA PHE A 213 2.15 11.49 5.45
C PHE A 213 3.07 12.71 5.65
N THR A 214 2.55 13.84 6.10
CA THR A 214 3.32 15.10 6.29
C THR A 214 4.58 14.90 7.14
N ARG A 215 4.50 14.05 8.18
CA ARG A 215 5.64 13.75 9.06
C ARG A 215 6.77 12.95 8.39
N PHE A 216 6.51 12.28 7.28
CA PHE A 216 7.49 11.44 6.57
C PHE A 216 8.19 12.17 5.43
N THR A 217 7.76 13.39 5.13
CA THR A 217 8.35 14.25 4.11
C THR A 217 9.14 15.40 4.74
N LYS A 218 9.90 16.08 3.90
CA LYS A 218 10.58 17.35 4.15
C LYS A 218 10.42 18.21 2.90
N ASN A 219 10.39 19.53 3.06
CA ASN A 219 10.40 20.43 1.92
C ASN A 219 11.85 20.62 1.47
N LYS A 220 12.13 20.29 0.21
CA LYS A 220 13.40 20.55 -0.47
C LYS A 220 13.07 21.47 -1.64
N ASP A 221 13.59 22.70 -1.64
CA ASP A 221 13.36 23.67 -2.72
C ASP A 221 11.86 23.93 -3.01
N SER A 222 11.06 24.05 -1.94
CA SER A 222 9.58 24.18 -1.99
C SER A 222 8.82 22.97 -2.55
N ILE A 223 9.53 21.87 -2.83
CA ILE A 223 8.96 20.61 -3.31
C ILE A 223 9.02 19.58 -2.16
N PRO A 224 7.90 18.94 -1.78
CA PRO A 224 7.93 17.91 -0.77
C PRO A 224 8.67 16.68 -1.30
N ALA A 225 9.59 16.18 -0.49
CA ALA A 225 10.36 14.98 -0.75
C ALA A 225 10.34 14.07 0.48
N VAL A 226 10.38 12.76 0.25
CA VAL A 226 10.44 11.77 1.34
C VAL A 226 11.75 11.93 2.10
N LYS A 227 11.70 11.77 3.42
CA LYS A 227 12.92 11.72 4.24
C LYS A 227 13.84 10.57 3.75
N SER A 228 15.15 10.83 3.76
CA SER A 228 16.16 9.86 3.33
C SER A 228 16.20 8.62 4.24
N LYS A 229 15.97 8.83 5.54
CA LYS A 229 15.83 7.78 6.56
C LYS A 229 14.38 7.72 7.02
N ARG A 230 13.88 6.51 7.24
CA ARG A 230 12.54 6.30 7.82
C ARG A 230 12.49 6.86 9.24
N THR A 231 11.31 7.26 9.67
CA THR A 231 11.02 7.72 11.04
C THR A 231 10.73 6.56 11.97
N THR A 232 10.19 5.46 11.45
CA THR A 232 9.79 4.27 12.21
C THR A 232 10.45 3.00 11.68
N CYS A 233 10.65 2.03 12.59
CA CYS A 233 11.15 0.70 12.23
C CYS A 233 9.96 -0.17 11.84
N CYS A 234 10.03 -0.85 10.69
CA CYS A 234 9.00 -1.79 10.26
C CYS A 234 9.21 -3.22 10.77
N PHE A 235 10.22 -3.47 11.59
CA PHE A 235 10.54 -4.81 12.11
C PHE A 235 10.98 -5.85 11.09
N TYR A 236 11.23 -5.47 9.83
CA TYR A 236 11.68 -6.39 8.78
C TYR A 236 12.92 -7.18 9.17
N TYR A 237 13.87 -6.56 9.88
CA TYR A 237 15.09 -7.21 10.35
C TYR A 237 14.84 -8.39 11.30
N GLN A 238 13.68 -8.45 11.95
CA GLN A 238 13.31 -9.58 12.81
C GLN A 238 12.86 -10.79 11.99
N MET A 239 12.54 -10.61 10.70
CA MET A 239 12.19 -11.67 9.75
C MET A 239 13.40 -12.12 8.94
N SER A 240 14.16 -11.16 8.38
CA SER A 240 15.20 -11.44 7.39
C SER A 240 16.61 -11.53 7.96
N GLY A 241 16.83 -11.12 9.21
CA GLY A 241 18.17 -10.92 9.78
C GLY A 241 18.88 -9.66 9.27
N GLU A 242 18.27 -8.89 8.36
CA GLU A 242 18.85 -7.71 7.72
C GLU A 242 17.98 -6.47 7.86
N TYR A 243 18.58 -5.30 7.98
CA TYR A 243 17.84 -4.05 8.05
C TYR A 243 17.38 -3.58 6.67
N CYS A 244 16.17 -3.01 6.58
CA CYS A 244 15.76 -2.38 5.33
C CYS A 244 16.65 -1.16 5.00
N ARG A 245 16.90 -0.89 3.71
CA ARG A 245 17.78 0.18 3.21
C ARG A 245 17.66 1.56 3.89
N LYS A 246 16.45 1.96 4.29
CA LYS A 246 16.17 3.26 4.95
C LYS A 246 15.83 3.10 6.45
N CYS A 247 16.25 2.02 7.10
CA CYS A 247 15.86 1.70 8.49
C CYS A 247 16.30 2.80 9.47
N PRO A 248 15.45 3.20 10.45
CA PRO A 248 15.87 4.15 11.47
C PRO A 248 16.95 3.59 12.42
N LYS A 249 17.05 2.26 12.53
CA LYS A 249 17.99 1.56 13.44
C LYS A 249 19.39 1.40 12.88
N ILE A 250 19.59 1.61 11.57
CA ILE A 250 20.94 1.63 11.00
C ILE A 250 21.57 2.96 11.40
N ASP A 251 22.75 2.88 11.99
CA ASP A 251 23.64 4.02 12.02
C ASP A 251 24.37 4.08 10.68
N ASN A 252 24.11 5.12 9.89
CA ASN A 252 24.67 5.23 8.54
C ASN A 252 26.20 5.44 8.55
N GLU A 253 26.82 5.61 9.74
CA GLU A 253 28.27 5.65 9.92
C GLU A 253 28.91 4.25 9.99
N ASN A 254 28.13 3.18 10.24
CA ASN A 254 28.66 1.83 10.44
C ASN A 254 28.24 0.86 9.32
N LYS A 255 29.05 0.80 8.25
CA LYS A 255 28.79 0.00 7.03
C LYS A 255 28.57 -1.49 7.25
N SER A 256 28.95 -2.04 8.41
CA SER A 256 28.71 -3.45 8.77
C SER A 256 27.22 -3.82 8.91
N GLN A 257 26.34 -2.82 9.05
CA GLN A 257 24.88 -2.98 9.18
C GLN A 257 24.12 -2.89 7.84
N LEU A 258 24.84 -2.61 6.74
CA LEU A 258 24.33 -2.54 5.38
C LEU A 258 24.90 -3.75 4.62
N LYS A 259 24.16 -4.86 4.61
CA LYS A 259 24.33 -5.93 3.62
C LYS A 259 23.03 -6.07 2.86
#